data_AF-A0A969GZK5-F1
#
_entry.id   AF-A0A969GZK5-F1
#
_cell.length_a   1.000
_cell.length_b   1.000
_cell.length_c   1.000
_cell.angle_alpha   90.00
_cell.angle_beta   90.00
_cell.angle_gamma   90.00
#
_symmetry.space_group_name_H-M   'P 1'
#
loop_
_entity.id
_entity.type
_entity.pdbx_description
1 polymer ?
#
loop_
_entity_poly.entity_id
_entity_poly.type
_entity_poly.pdbx_seq_one_letter_code
_entity_poly.pdbx_strand_id
1 'polypeptide(L)'
;MKDAALLGFVIQQPFSSTQRMKLIRGLLLEKSSMVLCSTYDDRPSKLFDGIHHARIAISISQKSLKAKQSKVYVTPYEKWYKEERECLFQLLPYSVSKQHETLGCFPKISSSIESEIIDKIIACEHKFSDLISDKKTEHNIYYKITGVGHWFTITARPPKFLRQGKESSSTRENLISFSDKKTRDKALAVLNSSLFYWFYQVRTNCRDFNPSDYKTFPIPSSLNKEDLSRLSNELCGALDSSSSYINVNHSQTGEIQIEQFKPREQNPSLTKSIAS
;
A
#
# COMPACT_ATOMS: atom_id res chain seq x y z
N MET A 1 -34.51 -8.53 1.43
CA MET A 1 -33.94 -9.38 2.50
C MET A 1 -34.57 -9.05 3.84
N LYS A 2 -34.84 -10.07 4.67
CA LYS A 2 -35.38 -9.92 6.04
C LYS A 2 -34.35 -9.27 6.97
N ASP A 3 -34.80 -8.73 8.10
CA ASP A 3 -33.90 -8.24 9.16
C ASP A 3 -33.03 -9.40 9.68
N ALA A 4 -31.81 -9.11 10.15
CA ALA A 4 -30.80 -10.09 10.57
C ALA A 4 -30.28 -11.06 9.49
N ALA A 5 -30.72 -10.93 8.23
CA ALA A 5 -30.20 -11.73 7.12
C ALA A 5 -28.70 -11.45 6.87
N LEU A 6 -27.95 -12.51 6.54
CA LEU A 6 -26.55 -12.41 6.13
C LEU A 6 -26.46 -12.23 4.61
N LEU A 7 -25.59 -11.31 4.18
CA LEU A 7 -25.26 -11.07 2.79
C LEU A 7 -23.75 -11.24 2.61
N GLY A 8 -23.33 -12.13 1.71
CA GLY A 8 -21.92 -12.42 1.43
C GLY A 8 -21.53 -12.07 0.00
N PHE A 9 -20.36 -11.47 -0.18
CA PHE A 9 -19.81 -11.12 -1.48
C PHE A 9 -18.34 -11.51 -1.59
N VAL A 10 -17.98 -12.06 -2.74
CA VAL A 10 -16.59 -12.16 -3.22
C VAL A 10 -16.40 -11.08 -4.26
N ILE A 11 -15.55 -10.09 -3.97
CA ILE A 11 -15.41 -8.86 -4.78
C ILE A 11 -13.95 -8.48 -4.89
N GLN A 12 -13.62 -7.62 -5.86
CA GLN A 12 -12.25 -7.12 -5.96
C GLN A 12 -11.91 -6.24 -4.75
N GLN A 13 -10.68 -6.41 -4.24
CA GLN A 13 -10.18 -5.72 -3.05
C GLN A 13 -10.37 -4.19 -3.05
N PRO A 14 -10.31 -3.45 -4.19
CA PRO A 14 -10.59 -2.00 -4.21
C PRO A 14 -11.88 -1.57 -3.52
N PHE A 15 -12.85 -2.46 -3.36
CA PHE A 15 -14.02 -2.30 -2.51
C PHE A 15 -13.69 -1.79 -1.10
N SER A 16 -12.67 -2.38 -0.45
CA SER A 16 -12.32 -2.08 0.95
C SER A 16 -11.65 -0.72 1.14
N SER A 17 -10.94 -0.20 0.13
CA SER A 17 -10.02 0.92 0.33
C SER A 17 -10.18 2.12 -0.61
N THR A 18 -10.70 1.95 -1.81
CA THR A 18 -10.67 3.05 -2.80
C THR A 18 -11.78 4.07 -2.58
N GLN A 19 -11.53 5.32 -2.95
CA GLN A 19 -12.51 6.41 -2.85
C GLN A 19 -13.75 6.17 -3.71
N ARG A 20 -13.58 5.57 -4.90
CA ARG A 20 -14.71 5.20 -5.78
C ARG A 20 -15.71 4.26 -5.11
N MET A 21 -15.25 3.47 -4.14
CA MET A 21 -16.07 2.50 -3.40
C MET A 21 -16.58 3.05 -2.06
N LYS A 22 -16.40 4.35 -1.77
CA LYS A 22 -16.87 4.98 -0.52
C LYS A 22 -18.38 4.86 -0.35
N LEU A 23 -19.15 5.09 -1.42
CA LEU A 23 -20.61 5.04 -1.36
C LEU A 23 -21.12 3.65 -0.97
N ILE A 24 -20.59 2.59 -1.58
CA ILE A 24 -21.03 1.23 -1.28
C ILE A 24 -20.61 0.79 0.13
N ARG A 25 -19.42 1.18 0.61
CA ARG A 25 -19.03 0.97 2.00
C ARG A 25 -19.97 1.70 2.96
N GLY A 26 -20.30 2.96 2.68
CA GLY A 26 -21.25 3.75 3.47
C GLY A 26 -22.63 3.09 3.56
N LEU A 27 -23.18 2.63 2.44
CA LEU A 27 -24.46 1.92 2.42
C LEU A 27 -24.43 0.62 3.24
N LEU A 28 -23.32 -0.14 3.17
CA LEU A 28 -23.17 -1.35 3.99
C LEU A 28 -23.13 -1.02 5.48
N LEU A 29 -22.40 0.02 5.88
CA LEU A 29 -22.35 0.47 7.27
C LEU A 29 -23.72 0.97 7.77
N GLU A 30 -24.46 1.68 6.93
CA GLU A 30 -25.77 2.23 7.29
C GLU A 30 -26.85 1.13 7.44
N LYS A 31 -26.80 0.09 6.59
CA LYS A 31 -27.86 -0.93 6.51
C LYS A 31 -27.52 -2.25 7.21
N SER A 32 -26.42 -2.30 7.97
CA SER A 32 -25.94 -3.52 8.62
C SER A 32 -25.56 -3.30 10.07
N SER A 33 -25.90 -4.23 10.97
CA SER A 33 -25.39 -4.24 12.35
C SER A 33 -23.92 -4.65 12.43
N MET A 34 -23.45 -5.41 11.44
CA MET A 34 -22.09 -5.93 11.38
C MET A 34 -21.63 -6.03 9.93
N VAL A 35 -20.34 -5.74 9.70
CA VAL A 35 -19.62 -6.00 8.45
C VAL A 35 -18.31 -6.70 8.78
N LEU A 36 -18.08 -7.87 8.21
CA LEU A 36 -16.78 -8.52 8.14
C LEU A 36 -16.16 -8.24 6.78
N CYS A 37 -14.85 -7.96 6.75
CA CYS A 37 -14.10 -7.81 5.52
C CYS A 37 -12.71 -8.45 5.67
N SER A 38 -12.48 -9.54 4.93
CA SER A 38 -11.14 -10.12 4.77
C SER A 38 -10.61 -9.82 3.37
N THR A 39 -9.29 -9.65 3.23
CA THR A 39 -8.66 -9.27 1.95
C THR A 39 -7.46 -10.14 1.65
N TYR A 40 -7.31 -10.56 0.40
CA TYR A 40 -6.33 -11.56 -0.03
C TYR A 40 -5.52 -11.02 -1.21
N ASP A 41 -4.20 -11.18 -1.13
CA ASP A 41 -3.30 -10.94 -2.24
C ASP A 41 -3.44 -12.04 -3.31
N ASP A 42 -2.90 -11.77 -4.51
CA ASP A 42 -2.75 -12.78 -5.57
C ASP A 42 -1.38 -13.50 -5.51
N ARG A 43 -0.60 -13.23 -4.47
CA ARG A 43 0.77 -13.72 -4.25
C ARG A 43 1.02 -13.93 -2.74
N PRO A 44 1.64 -15.04 -2.32
CA PRO A 44 2.18 -16.12 -3.14
C PRO A 44 1.12 -17.05 -3.74
N SER A 45 -0.07 -17.16 -3.11
CA SER A 45 -1.21 -17.91 -3.63
C SER A 45 -2.38 -17.00 -3.99
N LYS A 46 -3.31 -17.51 -4.81
CA LYS A 46 -4.54 -16.84 -5.25
C LYS A 46 -5.76 -17.62 -4.76
N LEU A 47 -6.84 -16.91 -4.44
CA LEU A 47 -8.03 -17.53 -3.88
C LEU A 47 -8.84 -18.33 -4.91
N PHE A 48 -8.80 -17.90 -6.18
CA PHE A 48 -9.53 -18.52 -7.28
C PHE A 48 -8.62 -18.70 -8.49
N ASP A 49 -8.77 -19.84 -9.17
CA ASP A 49 -8.09 -20.13 -10.42
C ASP A 49 -8.61 -19.28 -11.59
N GLY A 50 -7.79 -19.10 -12.61
CA GLY A 50 -8.12 -18.28 -13.79
C GLY A 50 -8.09 -16.76 -13.59
N ILE A 51 -7.97 -16.25 -12.35
CA ILE A 51 -7.92 -14.81 -12.09
C ILE A 51 -6.50 -14.35 -11.75
N HIS A 52 -5.78 -13.87 -12.77
CA HIS A 52 -4.42 -13.35 -12.60
C HIS A 52 -4.46 -11.87 -12.19
N HIS A 53 -3.57 -11.47 -11.28
CA HIS A 53 -3.44 -10.08 -10.83
C HIS A 53 -4.68 -9.51 -10.13
N ALA A 54 -5.63 -10.32 -9.67
CA ALA A 54 -6.78 -9.81 -8.92
C ALA A 54 -6.63 -10.08 -7.43
N ARG A 55 -6.62 -8.99 -6.66
CA ARG A 55 -6.73 -9.04 -5.20
C ARG A 55 -8.20 -9.09 -4.84
N ILE A 56 -8.55 -9.91 -3.87
CA ILE A 56 -9.95 -10.20 -3.53
C ILE A 56 -10.26 -9.68 -2.13
N ALA A 57 -11.47 -9.21 -1.93
CA ALA A 57 -12.08 -9.04 -0.63
C ALA A 57 -13.29 -9.98 -0.52
N ILE A 58 -13.43 -10.63 0.63
CA ILE A 58 -14.67 -11.28 1.02
C ILE A 58 -15.34 -10.36 2.03
N SER A 59 -16.56 -9.94 1.74
CA SER A 59 -17.37 -9.14 2.67
C SER A 59 -18.62 -9.89 3.06
N ILE A 60 -18.89 -9.96 4.36
CA ILE A 60 -20.11 -10.53 4.91
C ILE A 60 -20.76 -9.46 5.77
N SER A 61 -22.01 -9.12 5.52
CA SER A 61 -22.76 -8.17 6.33
C SER A 61 -24.02 -8.78 6.91
N GLN A 62 -24.35 -8.38 8.14
CA GLN A 62 -25.61 -8.74 8.78
C GLN A 62 -26.55 -7.56 8.68
N LYS A 63 -27.62 -7.69 7.89
CA LYS A 63 -28.60 -6.64 7.70
C LYS A 63 -29.25 -6.26 9.02
N SER A 64 -29.32 -4.96 9.29
CA SER A 64 -30.16 -4.41 10.36
C SER A 64 -30.69 -3.05 9.97
N LEU A 65 -32.00 -2.84 10.11
CA LEU A 65 -32.61 -1.51 9.95
C LEU A 65 -32.67 -0.73 11.27
N LYS A 66 -32.33 -1.37 12.39
CA LYS A 66 -32.45 -0.81 13.75
C LYS A 66 -31.09 -0.47 14.40
N ALA A 67 -30.00 -1.01 13.87
CA ALA A 67 -28.67 -0.75 14.40
C ALA A 67 -28.28 0.73 14.22
N LYS A 68 -27.79 1.36 15.30
CA LYS A 68 -27.31 2.76 15.26
C LYS A 68 -25.94 2.91 14.60
N GLN A 69 -25.10 1.88 14.73
CA GLN A 69 -23.76 1.84 14.14
C GLN A 69 -23.39 0.40 13.79
N SER A 70 -22.69 0.20 12.68
CA SER A 70 -22.17 -1.10 12.28
C SER A 70 -20.88 -1.43 13.03
N LYS A 71 -20.76 -2.66 13.55
CA LYS A 71 -19.48 -3.18 14.00
C LYS A 71 -18.69 -3.69 12.79
N VAL A 72 -17.51 -3.15 12.57
CA VAL A 72 -16.64 -3.53 11.45
C VAL A 72 -15.51 -4.42 11.94
N TYR A 73 -15.45 -5.63 11.38
CA TYR A 73 -14.40 -6.60 11.62
C TYR A 73 -13.53 -6.75 10.37
N VAL A 74 -12.23 -6.65 10.53
CA VAL A 74 -11.25 -6.65 9.44
C VAL A 74 -10.14 -7.66 9.71
N THR A 75 -9.51 -8.14 8.65
CA THR A 75 -8.28 -8.95 8.74
C THR A 75 -7.10 -8.14 8.20
N PRO A 76 -5.85 -8.56 8.43
CA PRO A 76 -4.72 -8.02 7.70
C PRO A 76 -4.84 -8.31 6.20
N TYR A 77 -3.90 -7.76 5.42
CA TYR A 77 -3.82 -8.07 4.00
C TYR A 77 -3.21 -9.47 3.83
N GLU A 78 -4.06 -10.48 3.63
CA GLU A 78 -3.68 -11.89 3.68
C GLU A 78 -2.76 -12.26 2.52
N LYS A 79 -1.51 -12.60 2.86
CA LYS A 79 -0.53 -13.23 1.98
C LYS A 79 -0.30 -14.64 2.52
N TRP A 80 -0.70 -15.63 1.75
CA TRP A 80 -0.78 -17.01 2.19
C TRP A 80 -0.27 -17.94 1.10
N TYR A 81 0.33 -19.05 1.50
CA TYR A 81 0.84 -20.11 0.65
C TYR A 81 -0.23 -21.14 0.33
N LYS A 82 -0.06 -21.86 -0.78
CA LYS A 82 -1.09 -22.79 -1.29
C LYS A 82 -1.40 -23.90 -0.27
N GLU A 83 -0.40 -24.30 0.50
CA GLU A 83 -0.44 -25.32 1.54
C GLU A 83 -1.38 -24.92 2.70
N GLU A 84 -1.59 -23.62 2.92
CA GLU A 84 -2.47 -23.10 3.97
C GLU A 84 -3.95 -23.11 3.55
N ARG A 85 -4.29 -23.53 2.32
CA ARG A 85 -5.64 -23.40 1.76
C ARG A 85 -6.74 -24.04 2.63
N GLU A 86 -6.44 -25.19 3.22
CA GLU A 86 -7.40 -25.98 4.01
C GLU A 86 -7.77 -25.29 5.32
N CYS A 87 -6.84 -24.55 5.93
CA CYS A 87 -7.03 -23.84 7.19
C CYS A 87 -7.16 -22.32 7.06
N LEU A 88 -6.95 -21.74 5.86
CA LEU A 88 -6.89 -20.30 5.61
C LEU A 88 -8.00 -19.51 6.32
N PHE A 89 -9.26 -19.90 6.12
CA PHE A 89 -10.40 -19.18 6.68
C PHE A 89 -10.60 -19.39 8.19
N GLN A 90 -10.08 -20.49 8.73
CA GLN A 90 -10.19 -20.82 10.15
C GLN A 90 -9.18 -20.01 10.98
N LEU A 91 -8.10 -19.56 10.35
CA LEU A 91 -6.99 -18.84 10.99
C LEU A 91 -7.06 -17.32 10.83
N LEU A 92 -8.12 -16.77 10.20
CA LEU A 92 -8.24 -15.33 9.96
C LEU A 92 -8.31 -14.54 11.28
N PRO A 93 -7.34 -13.64 11.55
CA PRO A 93 -7.32 -12.86 12.78
C PRO A 93 -8.20 -11.63 12.63
N TYR A 94 -9.51 -11.80 12.78
CA TYR A 94 -10.45 -10.68 12.75
C TYR A 94 -10.24 -9.75 13.94
N SER A 95 -10.05 -8.48 13.65
CA SER A 95 -9.96 -7.39 14.63
C SER A 95 -11.07 -6.38 14.42
N VAL A 96 -11.49 -5.70 15.49
CA VAL A 96 -12.50 -4.64 15.39
C VAL A 96 -11.84 -3.36 14.89
N SER A 97 -12.37 -2.79 13.80
CA SER A 97 -11.90 -1.52 13.27
C SER A 97 -12.66 -0.35 13.89
N LYS A 98 -11.94 0.55 14.58
CA LYS A 98 -12.49 1.79 15.15
C LYS A 98 -12.28 3.00 14.23
N GLN A 99 -11.32 2.92 13.31
CA GLN A 99 -10.85 4.05 12.50
C GLN A 99 -11.35 4.00 11.05
N HIS A 100 -12.23 3.07 10.70
CA HIS A 100 -12.69 2.90 9.31
C HIS A 100 -13.37 4.15 8.73
N GLU A 101 -14.11 4.89 9.55
CA GLU A 101 -14.72 6.17 9.13
C GLU A 101 -13.66 7.24 8.89
N THR A 102 -12.76 7.45 9.85
CA THR A 102 -11.67 8.45 9.75
C THR A 102 -10.72 8.17 8.59
N LEU A 103 -10.39 6.90 8.37
CA LEU A 103 -9.54 6.49 7.25
C LEU A 103 -10.30 6.41 5.92
N GLY A 104 -11.63 6.42 5.95
CA GLY A 104 -12.49 6.26 4.78
C GLY A 104 -12.34 4.90 4.08
N CYS A 105 -11.87 3.87 4.77
CA CYS A 105 -11.63 2.52 4.25
C CYS A 105 -11.90 1.47 5.33
N PHE A 106 -11.97 0.20 4.96
CA PHE A 106 -11.83 -0.91 5.91
C PHE A 106 -10.32 -1.18 6.08
N PRO A 107 -9.70 -0.75 7.19
CA PRO A 107 -8.26 -0.87 7.38
C PRO A 107 -7.88 -2.34 7.51
N LYS A 108 -6.78 -2.75 6.87
CA LYS A 108 -6.31 -4.14 6.92
C LYS A 108 -5.39 -4.34 8.11
N ILE A 109 -5.96 -4.65 9.27
CA ILE A 109 -5.25 -4.80 10.55
C ILE A 109 -5.70 -6.06 11.28
N SER A 110 -4.87 -6.52 12.21
CA SER A 110 -5.03 -7.77 12.96
C SER A 110 -5.01 -7.59 14.48
N SER A 111 -4.54 -6.44 14.99
CA SER A 111 -4.27 -6.27 16.42
C SER A 111 -4.65 -4.89 16.99
N SER A 112 -4.76 -4.81 18.32
CA SER A 112 -4.94 -3.54 19.04
C SER A 112 -3.74 -2.62 18.92
N ILE A 113 -2.52 -3.17 18.87
CA ILE A 113 -1.28 -2.40 18.68
C ILE A 113 -1.33 -1.65 17.35
N GLU A 114 -1.73 -2.33 16.27
CA GLU A 114 -1.92 -1.69 14.97
C GLU A 114 -2.96 -0.56 15.01
N SER A 115 -4.08 -0.78 15.71
CA SER A 115 -5.09 0.26 15.95
C SER A 115 -4.50 1.48 16.68
N GLU A 116 -3.71 1.28 17.74
CA GLU A 116 -3.05 2.37 18.48
C GLU A 116 -2.02 3.12 17.63
N ILE A 117 -1.30 2.42 16.76
CA ILE A 117 -0.37 3.04 15.80
C ILE A 117 -1.16 3.92 14.83
N ILE A 118 -2.30 3.45 14.31
CA ILE A 118 -3.18 4.27 13.45
C ILE A 118 -3.60 5.53 14.21
N ASP A 119 -4.06 5.42 15.46
CA ASP A 119 -4.50 6.56 16.26
C ASP A 119 -3.39 7.63 16.41
N LYS A 120 -2.15 7.20 16.63
CA LYS A 120 -0.99 8.10 16.68
C LYS A 120 -0.69 8.76 15.33
N ILE A 121 -0.79 8.02 14.24
CA ILE A 121 -0.54 8.53 12.89
C ILE A 121 -1.62 9.57 12.52
N ILE A 122 -2.91 9.25 12.66
CA ILE A 122 -3.99 10.16 12.25
C ILE A 122 -4.07 11.43 13.11
N ALA A 123 -3.47 11.42 14.32
CA ALA A 123 -3.33 12.59 15.17
C ALA A 123 -2.23 13.56 14.72
N CYS A 124 -1.38 13.18 13.75
CA CYS A 124 -0.39 14.08 13.20
C CYS A 124 -1.06 15.20 12.37
N GLU A 125 -0.68 16.45 12.63
CA GLU A 125 -1.27 17.63 12.01
C GLU A 125 -0.88 17.79 10.53
N HIS A 126 0.36 17.45 10.20
CA HIS A 126 0.91 17.62 8.86
C HIS A 126 0.68 16.39 7.99
N LYS A 127 0.65 16.62 6.68
CA LYS A 127 0.58 15.57 5.67
C LYS A 127 1.85 15.57 4.85
N PHE A 128 2.17 14.43 4.25
CA PHE A 128 3.29 14.31 3.32
C PHE A 128 3.18 15.29 2.15
N SER A 129 1.96 15.67 1.74
CA SER A 129 1.73 16.72 0.75
C SER A 129 2.44 18.04 1.08
N ASP A 130 2.65 18.34 2.36
CA ASP A 130 3.24 19.59 2.83
C ASP A 130 4.74 19.67 2.50
N LEU A 131 5.37 18.54 2.15
CA LEU A 131 6.76 18.48 1.69
C LEU A 131 6.88 18.72 0.17
N ILE A 132 5.80 18.54 -0.59
CA ILE A 132 5.84 18.49 -2.06
C ILE A 132 5.89 19.91 -2.63
N SER A 133 6.76 20.13 -3.62
CA SER A 133 6.78 21.38 -4.38
C SER A 133 5.74 21.36 -5.50
N ASP A 134 5.02 22.47 -5.67
CA ASP A 134 4.12 22.70 -6.81
C ASP A 134 4.88 22.98 -8.12
N LYS A 135 6.18 23.26 -8.03
CA LYS A 135 7.05 23.52 -9.19
C LYS A 135 7.94 22.31 -9.45
N LYS A 136 8.28 22.09 -10.72
CA LYS A 136 9.36 21.15 -11.06
C LYS A 136 10.69 21.73 -10.58
N THR A 137 11.47 20.90 -9.90
CA THR A 137 12.81 21.23 -9.40
C THR A 137 13.78 20.12 -9.81
N GLU A 138 15.06 20.27 -9.51
CA GLU A 138 16.06 19.21 -9.66
C GLU A 138 16.04 18.18 -8.51
N HIS A 139 15.30 18.46 -7.44
CA HIS A 139 15.22 17.59 -6.26
C HIS A 139 13.99 16.70 -6.37
N ASN A 140 14.18 15.55 -7.00
CA ASN A 140 13.09 14.62 -7.30
C ASN A 140 13.29 13.27 -6.60
N ILE A 141 12.17 12.59 -6.36
CA ILE A 141 12.14 11.13 -6.16
C ILE A 141 11.29 10.48 -7.24
N TYR A 142 11.62 9.25 -7.59
CA TYR A 142 11.03 8.51 -8.70
C TYR A 142 10.37 7.24 -8.17
N TYR A 143 9.23 6.89 -8.74
CA TYR A 143 8.47 5.70 -8.36
C TYR A 143 7.68 5.15 -9.56
N LYS A 144 7.18 3.93 -9.43
CA LYS A 144 6.26 3.32 -10.40
C LYS A 144 4.85 3.30 -9.85
N ILE A 145 3.87 3.70 -10.66
CA ILE A 145 2.45 3.75 -10.26
C ILE A 145 1.87 2.34 -10.09
N THR A 146 2.25 1.39 -10.94
CA THR A 146 1.67 0.04 -10.95
C THR A 146 2.75 -1.04 -11.01
N GLY A 147 2.36 -2.28 -10.79
CA GLY A 147 3.28 -3.41 -10.80
C GLY A 147 4.09 -3.52 -9.51
N VAL A 148 3.57 -2.92 -8.44
CA VAL A 148 4.19 -3.01 -7.15
C VAL A 148 3.87 -4.37 -6.57
N GLY A 149 4.84 -5.28 -6.67
CA GLY A 149 4.73 -6.63 -6.12
C GLY A 149 4.84 -6.58 -4.60
N HIS A 150 5.96 -7.06 -4.08
CA HIS A 150 6.18 -7.12 -2.63
C HIS A 150 6.63 -5.79 -1.99
N TRP A 151 7.11 -4.80 -2.76
CA TRP A 151 7.63 -3.52 -2.24
C TRP A 151 7.61 -2.40 -3.30
N PHE A 152 7.38 -1.14 -2.89
CA PHE A 152 7.50 0.05 -3.75
C PHE A 152 8.96 0.46 -3.84
N THR A 153 9.54 0.41 -5.03
CA THR A 153 10.86 1.02 -5.24
C THR A 153 10.69 2.52 -5.41
N ILE A 154 11.25 3.29 -4.48
CA ILE A 154 11.27 4.75 -4.51
C ILE A 154 12.71 5.21 -4.43
N THR A 155 13.18 5.90 -5.46
CA THR A 155 14.60 6.20 -5.67
C THR A 155 14.86 7.69 -5.84
N ALA A 156 16.07 8.14 -5.53
CA ALA A 156 16.51 9.52 -5.76
C ALA A 156 16.88 9.83 -7.23
N ARG A 157 16.92 8.80 -8.08
CA ARG A 157 17.21 8.87 -9.51
C ARG A 157 16.21 8.00 -10.28
N PRO A 158 15.95 8.29 -11.57
CA PRO A 158 15.13 7.40 -12.37
C PRO A 158 15.82 6.03 -12.51
N PRO A 159 15.08 4.92 -12.35
CA PRO A 159 15.55 3.61 -12.76
C PRO A 159 15.95 3.59 -14.23
N LYS A 160 17.05 2.90 -14.56
CA LYS A 160 17.46 2.76 -15.96
C LYS A 160 16.46 1.91 -16.74
N PHE A 161 16.14 2.35 -17.94
CA PHE A 161 15.22 1.68 -18.84
C PHE A 161 15.78 1.75 -20.26
N LEU A 162 15.97 0.58 -20.88
CA LEU A 162 16.41 0.47 -22.26
C LEU A 162 15.35 -0.22 -23.10
N ARG A 163 15.10 0.32 -24.30
CA ARG A 163 14.26 -0.31 -25.31
C ARG A 163 15.13 -0.59 -26.53
N GLN A 164 15.27 -1.87 -26.88
CA GLN A 164 16.15 -2.30 -27.97
C GLN A 164 17.58 -1.74 -27.82
N GLY A 165 18.12 -1.77 -26.60
CA GLY A 165 19.47 -1.28 -26.28
C GLY A 165 19.63 0.25 -26.24
N LYS A 166 18.57 1.04 -26.46
CA LYS A 166 18.60 2.51 -26.36
C LYS A 166 17.92 2.99 -25.09
N GLU A 167 18.52 3.99 -24.43
CA GLU A 167 17.94 4.61 -23.25
C GLU A 167 16.56 5.22 -23.55
N SER A 168 15.61 4.95 -22.66
CA SER A 168 14.23 5.40 -22.76
C SER A 168 13.63 5.48 -21.35
N SER A 169 12.31 5.63 -21.23
CA SER A 169 11.64 5.70 -19.94
C SER A 169 10.37 4.84 -19.91
N SER A 170 10.00 4.40 -18.71
CA SER A 170 8.75 3.69 -18.50
C SER A 170 7.57 4.66 -18.48
N THR A 171 6.50 4.34 -19.20
CA THR A 171 5.23 5.12 -19.16
C THR A 171 4.54 5.07 -17.79
N ARG A 172 4.98 4.17 -16.91
CA ARG A 172 4.47 4.01 -15.53
C ARG A 172 5.36 4.67 -14.49
N GLU A 173 6.50 5.22 -14.90
CA GLU A 173 7.36 6.01 -14.03
C GLU A 173 6.72 7.37 -13.77
N ASN A 174 6.82 7.82 -12.53
CA ASN A 174 6.38 9.13 -12.12
C ASN A 174 7.37 9.71 -11.11
N LEU A 175 7.30 11.02 -10.89
CA LEU A 175 8.19 11.73 -9.99
C LEU A 175 7.42 12.64 -9.03
N ILE A 176 8.07 12.97 -7.92
CA ILE A 176 7.63 13.98 -6.96
C ILE A 176 8.77 14.99 -6.80
N SER A 177 8.46 16.27 -6.97
CA SER A 177 9.42 17.38 -6.84
C SER A 177 9.39 17.97 -5.44
N PHE A 178 10.55 18.42 -4.96
CA PHE A 178 10.73 19.05 -3.64
C PHE A 178 11.48 20.38 -3.76
N SER A 179 11.29 21.30 -2.82
CA SER A 179 11.91 22.64 -2.85
C SER A 179 13.44 22.60 -2.82
N ASP A 180 14.00 21.65 -2.08
CA ASP A 180 15.43 21.56 -1.78
C ASP A 180 15.85 20.10 -1.52
N LYS A 181 17.17 19.85 -1.54
CA LYS A 181 17.73 18.51 -1.31
C LYS A 181 17.34 17.92 0.04
N LYS A 182 17.33 18.72 1.12
CA LYS A 182 17.06 18.24 2.49
C LYS A 182 15.62 17.76 2.62
N THR A 183 14.67 18.49 2.04
CA THR A 183 13.26 18.11 1.98
C THR A 183 13.06 16.84 1.16
N ARG A 184 13.74 16.73 0.00
CA ARG A 184 13.75 15.49 -0.81
C ARG A 184 14.30 14.29 -0.05
N ASP A 185 15.40 14.45 0.67
CA ASP A 185 16.04 13.36 1.43
C ASP A 185 15.14 12.86 2.57
N LYS A 186 14.48 13.79 3.26
CA LYS A 186 13.45 13.47 4.26
C LYS A 186 12.29 12.70 3.65
N ALA A 187 11.77 13.17 2.52
CA ALA A 187 10.68 12.51 1.82
C ALA A 187 11.06 11.09 1.34
N LEU A 188 12.29 10.92 0.83
CA LEU A 188 12.81 9.61 0.41
C LEU A 188 12.86 8.62 1.58
N ALA A 189 13.36 9.07 2.74
CA ALA A 189 13.43 8.25 3.95
C ALA A 189 12.04 7.86 4.46
N VAL A 190 11.08 8.80 4.46
CA VAL A 190 9.69 8.53 4.87
C VAL A 190 9.05 7.47 3.97
N LEU A 191 9.10 7.64 2.65
CA LEU A 191 8.41 6.73 1.74
C LEU A 191 9.09 5.35 1.62
N ASN A 192 10.36 5.23 2.00
CA ASN A 192 11.04 3.93 2.11
C ASN A 192 10.98 3.34 3.53
N SER A 193 10.29 3.97 4.48
CA SER A 193 10.16 3.45 5.84
C SER A 193 9.18 2.27 5.92
N SER A 194 9.41 1.35 6.87
CA SER A 194 8.48 0.26 7.14
C SER A 194 7.12 0.77 7.62
N LEU A 195 7.09 1.88 8.37
CA LEU A 195 5.86 2.51 8.84
C LEU A 195 4.98 2.97 7.67
N PHE A 196 5.56 3.65 6.70
CA PHE A 196 4.83 4.08 5.50
C PHE A 196 4.30 2.88 4.72
N TYR A 197 5.14 1.86 4.50
CA TYR A 197 4.72 0.67 3.76
C TYR A 197 3.60 -0.10 4.47
N TRP A 198 3.70 -0.28 5.79
CA TRP A 198 2.63 -0.90 6.58
C TRP A 198 1.34 -0.08 6.46
N PHE A 199 1.41 1.24 6.65
CA PHE A 199 0.23 2.10 6.56
C PHE A 199 -0.38 2.12 5.15
N TYR A 200 0.47 2.04 4.11
CA TYR A 200 0.03 1.83 2.73
C TYR A 200 -0.78 0.54 2.60
N GLN A 201 -0.31 -0.60 3.15
CA GLN A 201 -1.07 -1.86 3.09
C GLN A 201 -2.40 -1.74 3.84
N VAL A 202 -2.39 -1.11 5.01
CA VAL A 202 -3.61 -0.87 5.81
C VAL A 202 -4.68 -0.14 4.98
N ARG A 203 -4.32 0.96 4.31
CA ARG A 203 -5.31 1.90 3.74
C ARG A 203 -5.59 1.78 2.25
N THR A 204 -4.72 1.16 1.45
CA THR A 204 -4.79 1.27 -0.03
C THR A 204 -5.29 -0.01 -0.70
N ASN A 205 -5.23 -0.07 -2.03
CA ASN A 205 -5.57 -1.26 -2.79
C ASN A 205 -4.43 -2.30 -2.92
N CYS A 206 -3.26 -2.00 -2.33
CA CYS A 206 -2.09 -2.87 -2.31
C CYS A 206 -1.59 -3.31 -3.71
N ARG A 207 -1.93 -2.56 -4.76
CA ARG A 207 -1.56 -2.82 -6.15
C ARG A 207 -0.91 -1.61 -6.79
N ASP A 208 -1.55 -0.46 -6.61
CA ASP A 208 -1.18 0.79 -7.24
C ASP A 208 -0.64 1.76 -6.18
N PHE A 209 0.30 2.61 -6.59
CA PHE A 209 0.84 3.69 -5.80
C PHE A 209 0.37 5.01 -6.39
N ASN A 210 -0.78 5.48 -5.94
CA ASN A 210 -1.40 6.69 -6.44
C ASN A 210 -0.98 7.90 -5.61
N PRO A 211 -1.08 9.12 -6.17
CA PRO A 211 -0.86 10.34 -5.41
C PRO A 211 -1.64 10.45 -4.11
N SER A 212 -2.88 9.95 -4.06
CA SER A 212 -3.67 9.93 -2.81
C SER A 212 -3.02 9.10 -1.70
N ASP A 213 -2.24 8.07 -2.06
CA ASP A 213 -1.70 7.09 -1.12
C ASP A 213 -0.54 7.68 -0.32
N TYR A 214 0.33 8.46 -0.99
CA TYR A 214 1.40 9.18 -0.30
C TYR A 214 0.98 10.57 0.16
N LYS A 215 0.23 11.38 -0.63
CA LYS A 215 -0.11 12.77 -0.25
C LYS A 215 -0.90 12.84 1.05
N THR A 216 -1.73 11.84 1.34
CA THR A 216 -2.57 11.81 2.55
C THR A 216 -1.89 11.14 3.74
N PHE A 217 -0.64 10.68 3.60
CA PHE A 217 0.10 10.09 4.72
C PHE A 217 0.41 11.16 5.77
N PRO A 218 -0.07 11.01 7.02
CA PRO A 218 0.25 11.96 8.07
C PRO A 218 1.72 11.87 8.49
N ILE A 219 2.35 13.01 8.76
CA ILE A 219 3.74 13.11 9.22
C ILE A 219 3.83 13.95 10.49
N PRO A 220 4.63 13.55 11.49
CA PRO A 220 4.75 14.32 12.72
C PRO A 220 5.58 15.59 12.51
N SER A 221 5.23 16.67 13.20
CA SER A 221 5.96 17.94 13.17
C SER A 221 7.41 17.81 13.67
N SER A 222 7.69 16.83 14.52
CA SER A 222 9.05 16.51 14.99
C SER A 222 10.02 16.21 13.84
N LEU A 223 9.52 15.65 12.73
CA LEU A 223 10.31 15.36 11.54
C LEU A 223 10.95 16.62 10.92
N ASN A 224 10.41 17.82 11.20
CA ASN A 224 11.00 19.07 10.74
C ASN A 224 12.38 19.35 11.31
N LYS A 225 12.66 18.84 12.52
CA LYS A 225 13.92 19.01 13.24
C LYS A 225 14.97 17.97 12.84
N GLU A 226 14.56 16.87 12.23
CA GLU A 226 15.44 15.77 11.84
C GLU A 226 16.22 16.10 10.56
N ASP A 227 17.52 15.80 10.56
CA ASP A 227 18.33 15.74 9.36
C ASP A 227 18.51 14.28 8.93
N LEU A 228 17.79 13.91 7.87
CA LEU A 228 17.80 12.56 7.30
C LEU A 228 18.76 12.43 6.11
N SER A 229 19.63 13.41 5.86
CA SER A 229 20.55 13.39 4.71
C SER A 229 21.48 12.17 4.74
N ARG A 230 22.01 11.82 5.93
CA ARG A 230 22.86 10.62 6.07
C ARG A 230 22.10 9.34 5.74
N LEU A 231 20.92 9.16 6.34
CA LEU A 231 20.06 8.01 6.10
C LEU A 231 19.64 7.92 4.63
N SER A 232 19.31 9.04 3.99
CA SER A 232 18.99 9.12 2.57
C SER A 232 20.16 8.66 1.69
N ASN A 233 21.38 9.12 1.98
CA ASN A 233 22.57 8.71 1.24
C ASN A 233 22.87 7.21 1.41
N GLU A 234 22.78 6.69 2.64
CA GLU A 234 22.95 5.25 2.93
C GLU A 234 21.90 4.41 2.18
N LEU A 235 20.64 4.86 2.19
CA LEU A 235 19.54 4.22 1.46
C LEU A 235 19.77 4.24 -0.05
N CYS A 236 20.22 5.36 -0.62
CA CYS A 236 20.54 5.43 -2.05
C CYS A 236 21.65 4.44 -2.43
N GLY A 237 22.75 4.40 -1.65
CA GLY A 237 23.83 3.44 -1.87
C GLY A 237 23.37 1.98 -1.76
N ALA A 238 22.52 1.68 -0.78
CA ALA A 238 21.93 0.35 -0.61
C ALA A 238 20.99 -0.03 -1.78
N LEU A 239 20.18 0.91 -2.27
CA LEU A 239 19.33 0.68 -3.42
C LEU A 239 20.18 0.43 -4.68
N ASP A 240 21.14 1.30 -4.97
CA ASP A 240 21.98 1.19 -6.16
C ASP A 240 22.83 -0.09 -6.17
N SER A 241 23.40 -0.48 -5.02
CA SER A 241 24.13 -1.75 -4.90
C SER A 241 23.23 -2.99 -4.99
N SER A 242 21.93 -2.84 -4.79
CA SER A 242 20.94 -3.92 -4.94
C SER A 242 20.30 -3.99 -6.32
N SER A 243 20.69 -3.11 -7.24
CA SER A 243 20.05 -3.06 -8.56
C SER A 243 20.58 -4.13 -9.51
N SER A 244 19.72 -4.61 -10.39
CA SER A 244 20.03 -5.58 -11.44
C SER A 244 19.12 -5.35 -12.64
N TYR A 245 19.57 -5.74 -13.84
CA TYR A 245 18.72 -5.66 -15.03
C TYR A 245 17.86 -6.90 -15.17
N ILE A 246 16.60 -6.68 -15.53
CA ILE A 246 15.70 -7.73 -16.01
C ILE A 246 15.36 -7.47 -17.48
N ASN A 247 15.37 -8.53 -18.28
CA ASN A 247 14.95 -8.48 -19.67
C ASN A 247 13.48 -8.92 -19.76
N VAL A 248 12.66 -8.10 -20.42
CA VAL A 248 11.25 -8.36 -20.64
C VAL A 248 10.97 -8.26 -22.13
N ASN A 249 10.51 -9.36 -22.72
CA ASN A 249 10.10 -9.40 -24.11
C ASN A 249 8.60 -9.13 -24.21
N HIS A 250 8.26 -8.00 -24.83
CA HIS A 250 6.88 -7.65 -25.14
C HIS A 250 6.62 -7.80 -26.64
N SER A 251 5.54 -8.49 -26.99
CA SER A 251 5.14 -8.75 -28.38
C SER A 251 4.98 -7.47 -29.22
N GLN A 252 4.61 -6.34 -28.61
CA GLN A 252 4.41 -5.07 -29.30
C GLN A 252 5.63 -4.14 -29.26
N THR A 253 6.38 -4.12 -28.17
CA THR A 253 7.43 -3.10 -27.95
C THR A 253 8.85 -3.63 -28.12
N GLY A 254 9.01 -4.94 -28.35
CA GLY A 254 10.29 -5.62 -28.46
C GLY A 254 10.93 -5.88 -27.10
N GLU A 255 12.24 -6.14 -27.13
CA GLU A 255 13.05 -6.32 -25.92
C GLU A 255 13.16 -5.01 -25.13
N ILE A 256 12.84 -5.12 -23.85
CA ILE A 256 12.98 -4.05 -22.86
C ILE A 256 13.89 -4.55 -21.75
N GLN A 257 14.87 -3.75 -21.37
CA GLN A 257 15.70 -3.97 -20.18
C GLN A 257 15.32 -2.94 -19.12
N ILE A 258 15.04 -3.41 -17.91
CA ILE A 258 14.59 -2.56 -16.81
C ILE A 258 15.50 -2.80 -15.62
N GLU A 259 15.99 -1.72 -15.01
CA GLU A 259 16.63 -1.79 -13.71
C GLU A 259 15.60 -2.09 -12.61
N GLN A 260 15.83 -3.18 -11.92
CA GLN A 260 15.06 -3.62 -10.75
C GLN A 260 15.94 -3.55 -9.51
N PHE A 261 15.39 -3.03 -8.42
CA PHE A 261 16.06 -2.90 -7.13
C PHE A 261 15.62 -4.03 -6.21
N LYS A 262 16.58 -4.68 -5.53
CA LYS A 262 16.33 -5.84 -4.65
C LYS A 262 16.90 -5.61 -3.23
N PRO A 263 16.44 -4.57 -2.50
CA PRO A 263 17.05 -4.17 -1.23
C PRO A 263 17.01 -5.27 -0.14
N ARG A 264 16.06 -6.20 -0.21
CA ARG A 264 15.95 -7.32 0.75
C ARG A 264 17.08 -8.35 0.62
N GLU A 265 17.60 -8.56 -0.58
CA GLU A 265 18.65 -9.57 -0.83
C GLU A 265 20.02 -9.08 -0.33
N GLN A 266 20.24 -7.77 -0.27
CA GLN A 266 21.53 -7.16 0.09
C GLN A 266 21.58 -6.60 1.52
N ASN A 267 20.45 -6.22 2.14
CA ASN A 267 20.44 -5.72 3.51
C ASN A 267 19.16 -6.13 4.28
N PRO A 268 19.13 -7.33 4.89
CA PRO A 268 17.97 -7.84 5.61
C PRO A 268 17.53 -6.92 6.77
N SER A 269 18.47 -6.24 7.43
CA SER A 269 18.20 -5.32 8.55
C SER A 269 17.34 -4.11 8.18
N LEU A 270 17.42 -3.61 6.94
CA LEU A 270 16.63 -2.46 6.49
C LEU A 270 15.14 -2.81 6.26
N THR A 271 14.77 -4.09 6.26
CA THR A 271 13.42 -4.55 5.87
C THR A 271 12.78 -5.56 6.83
N LYS A 272 13.41 -5.84 7.98
CA LYS A 272 12.98 -6.86 8.98
C LYS A 272 11.61 -6.63 9.65
N SER A 273 10.88 -5.56 9.35
CA SER A 273 9.61 -5.22 10.02
C SER A 273 8.33 -5.67 9.28
N ILE A 274 8.42 -6.46 8.21
CA ILE A 274 7.32 -6.58 7.25
C ILE A 274 7.01 -8.02 6.82
N ALA A 275 7.34 -9.01 7.64
CA ALA A 275 6.91 -10.39 7.43
C ALA A 275 6.80 -11.11 8.78
N SER A 276 5.72 -10.79 9.48
CA SER A 276 4.94 -11.75 10.27
C SER A 276 3.49 -11.43 9.96
#